data_AF-A0A2S9PPA5-F1
#
_entry.id   AF-A0A2S9PPA5-F1
#
_cell.length_a   1.000
_cell.length_b   1.000
_cell.length_c   1.000
_cell.angle_alpha   90.00
_cell.angle_beta   90.00
_cell.angle_gamma   90.00
#
_symmetry.space_group_name_H-M   'P 1'
#
loop_
_entity.id
_entity.type
_entity.pdbx_description
1 polymer ?
#
loop_
_entity_poly.entity_id
_entity_poly.type
_entity_poly.pdbx_seq_one_letter_code
_entity_poly.pdbx_strand_id
1 'polypeptide(L)'
;PAAYAGPALGPALALLAAVTEARGGVPLHADLDDRDDPVRLGAASGERPPARYLGSSATLVRIYAARPLTGTRYELAGATEAELALFD
;
A
#
# COMPACT_ATOMS: atom_id res chain seq x y z
N PRO A 1 -2.84 6.25 19.01
CA PRO A 1 -2.23 7.03 17.89
C PRO A 1 -0.80 6.53 17.64
N ALA A 2 -0.35 6.42 16.38
CA ALA A 2 0.97 5.91 15.96
C ALA A 2 1.17 4.38 15.82
N ALA A 3 0.12 3.55 15.86
CA ALA A 3 0.27 2.09 15.66
C ALA A 3 0.84 1.68 14.28
N TYR A 4 0.73 2.55 13.27
CA TYR A 4 1.21 2.33 11.91
C TYR A 4 2.40 3.24 11.55
N ALA A 5 3.00 3.88 12.56
CA ALA A 5 4.16 4.74 12.40
C ALA A 5 5.33 4.21 13.24
N GLY A 6 6.54 4.68 12.94
CA GLY A 6 7.73 4.37 13.75
C GLY A 6 8.67 3.34 13.12
N PRO A 7 9.66 2.85 13.90
CA PRO A 7 10.82 2.14 13.36
C PRO A 7 10.51 0.86 12.58
N ALA A 8 9.39 0.21 12.89
CA ALA A 8 8.95 -1.02 12.23
C ALA A 8 8.29 -0.80 10.86
N LEU A 9 8.04 0.46 10.45
CA LEU A 9 7.31 0.75 9.22
C LEU A 9 8.06 0.32 7.95
N GLY A 10 9.38 0.51 7.91
CA GLY A 10 10.21 0.03 6.80
C GLY A 10 10.12 -1.50 6.61
N PRO A 11 10.40 -2.30 7.66
CA PRO A 11 10.20 -3.75 7.61
C PRO A 11 8.77 -4.17 7.26
N ALA A 12 7.75 -3.46 7.76
CA ALA A 12 6.36 -3.75 7.45
C ALA A 12 6.03 -3.56 5.96
N LEU A 13 6.58 -2.52 5.32
CA LEU A 13 6.42 -2.29 3.88
C LEU A 13 7.11 -3.37 3.05
N ALA A 14 8.30 -3.81 3.45
CA ALA A 14 9.01 -4.90 2.78
C ALA A 14 8.21 -6.21 2.84
N LEU A 15 7.63 -6.51 4.02
CA LEU A 15 6.75 -7.66 4.18
C LEU A 15 5.49 -7.52 3.32
N LEU A 16 4.89 -6.33 3.28
CA LEU A 16 3.70 -6.06 2.48
C LEU A 16 3.96 -6.29 0.99
N ALA A 17 5.10 -5.83 0.46
CA ALA A 17 5.51 -6.08 -0.92
C ALA A 17 5.59 -7.59 -1.21
N ALA A 18 6.31 -8.33 -0.37
CA ALA A 18 6.44 -9.78 -0.54
C ALA A 18 5.10 -10.52 -0.48
N VAL A 19 4.22 -10.17 0.47
CA VAL A 19 2.91 -10.82 0.64
C VAL A 19 1.98 -10.51 -0.53
N THR A 20 1.95 -9.27 -0.99
CA THR A 20 1.07 -8.83 -2.09
C THR A 20 1.52 -9.42 -3.42
N GLU A 21 2.82 -9.52 -3.66
CA GLU A 21 3.38 -10.23 -4.82
C GLU A 21 3.01 -11.72 -4.78
N ALA A 22 3.26 -12.40 -3.67
CA ALA A 22 2.99 -13.84 -3.53
C ALA A 22 1.51 -14.20 -3.68
N ARG A 23 0.60 -13.29 -3.33
CA ARG A 23 -0.86 -13.48 -3.46
C ARG A 23 -1.41 -13.08 -4.83
N GLY A 24 -0.58 -12.56 -5.74
CA GLY A 24 -1.06 -12.04 -7.02
C GLY A 24 -1.94 -10.79 -6.85
N GLY A 25 -1.67 -9.97 -5.83
CA GLY A 25 -2.42 -8.75 -5.56
C GLY A 25 -2.30 -7.73 -6.69
N VAL A 26 -3.20 -6.74 -6.71
CA VAL A 26 -3.23 -5.69 -7.73
C VAL A 26 -1.86 -4.99 -7.81
N PRO A 27 -1.23 -4.91 -9.01
CA PRO A 27 0.03 -4.20 -9.16
C PRO A 27 -0.17 -2.73 -8.80
N LEU A 28 0.67 -2.21 -7.91
CA LEU A 28 0.56 -0.86 -7.37
C LEU A 28 1.96 -0.23 -7.26
N HIS A 29 2.09 0.99 -7.79
CA HIS A 29 3.24 1.86 -7.57
C HIS A 29 2.88 2.90 -6.52
N ALA A 30 3.60 2.90 -5.40
CA ALA A 30 3.38 3.80 -4.28
C ALA A 30 4.52 4.81 -4.16
N ASP A 31 4.19 6.08 -4.36
CA ASP A 31 5.03 7.24 -4.05
C ASP A 31 4.71 7.65 -2.60
N LEU A 32 5.67 7.51 -1.69
CA LEU A 32 5.44 7.61 -0.25
C LEU A 32 6.02 8.89 0.34
N ASP A 33 5.21 9.67 1.06
CA ASP A 33 5.63 10.98 1.61
C ASP A 33 6.85 10.89 2.54
N ASP A 34 7.04 9.73 3.17
CA ASP A 34 8.07 9.44 4.16
C ASP A 34 9.22 8.59 3.62
N ARG A 35 9.30 8.38 2.29
CA ARG A 35 10.40 7.64 1.64
C ARG A 35 10.78 8.26 0.30
N ASP A 36 12.08 8.29 0.02
CA ASP A 36 12.59 8.81 -1.25
C ASP A 36 12.32 7.86 -2.43
N ASP A 37 12.44 6.55 -2.20
CA ASP A 37 12.26 5.54 -3.24
C ASP A 37 10.80 5.06 -3.31
N PRO A 38 10.22 4.95 -4.52
CA PRO A 38 8.89 4.41 -4.71
C PRO A 38 8.85 2.92 -4.36
N VAL A 39 7.74 2.49 -3.74
CA VAL A 39 7.49 1.10 -3.38
C VAL A 39 6.60 0.43 -4.43
N ARG A 40 6.98 -0.77 -4.85
CA ARG A 40 6.16 -1.59 -5.76
C ARG A 40 5.50 -2.71 -4.96
N LEU A 41 4.21 -2.90 -5.20
CA LEU A 41 3.36 -3.88 -4.51
C LEU A 41 2.57 -4.68 -5.55
N GLY A 42 2.08 -5.85 -5.15
CA GLY A 42 1.32 -6.75 -6.01
C GLY A 42 2.17 -7.42 -7.09
N ALA A 43 1.51 -8.21 -7.94
CA ALA A 43 2.17 -8.93 -9.03
C ALA A 43 1.94 -8.21 -10.37
N ALA A 44 3.03 -7.94 -11.10
CA ALA A 44 2.94 -7.40 -12.44
C ALA A 44 2.52 -8.49 -13.43
N SER A 45 1.21 -8.70 -13.63
CA SER A 45 0.68 -9.66 -14.60
C SER A 45 0.70 -9.14 -16.04
N GLY A 46 0.81 -7.82 -16.23
CA GLY A 46 0.71 -7.17 -17.55
C GLY A 46 -0.71 -7.01 -18.09
N GLU A 47 -1.72 -7.53 -17.38
CA GLU A 47 -3.13 -7.47 -17.80
C GLU A 47 -3.74 -6.07 -17.67
N ARG A 48 -3.27 -5.29 -16.69
CA ARG A 48 -3.65 -3.89 -16.47
C ARG A 48 -2.43 -3.04 -16.10
N PRO A 49 -2.42 -1.74 -16.44
CA PRO A 49 -1.42 -0.82 -15.89
C PRO A 49 -1.43 -0.85 -14.35
N PRO A 50 -0.27 -0.71 -13.69
CA PRO A 50 -0.23 -0.61 -12.24
C PRO A 50 -1.08 0.57 -11.73
N ALA A 51 -1.80 0.33 -10.64
CA ALA A 51 -2.43 1.39 -9.87
C ALA A 51 -1.36 2.34 -9.31
N ARG A 52 -1.76 3.55 -8.92
CA ARG A 52 -0.88 4.54 -8.30
C ARG A 52 -1.41 5.00 -6.96
N TYR A 53 -0.53 5.04 -5.98
CA TYR A 53 -0.79 5.59 -4.66
C TYR A 53 0.18 6.74 -4.37
N LEU A 54 -0.33 7.84 -3.82
CA LEU A 54 0.47 8.94 -3.28
C LEU A 54 0.00 9.26 -1.86
N GLY A 55 0.90 9.21 -0.88
CA GLY A 55 0.60 9.56 0.50
C GLY A 55 1.53 8.87 1.51
N SER A 56 1.16 8.87 2.80
CA SER A 56 2.02 8.31 3.83
C SER A 56 2.03 6.78 3.86
N SER A 57 3.20 6.19 4.13
CA SER A 57 3.36 4.74 4.35
C SER A 57 2.37 4.19 5.38
N ALA A 58 2.11 4.93 6.45
CA ALA A 58 1.17 4.54 7.49
C ALA A 58 -0.27 4.38 6.98
N THR A 59 -0.68 5.23 6.04
CA THR A 59 -2.01 5.15 5.41
C THR A 59 -2.08 3.98 4.46
N LEU A 60 -1.05 3.76 3.65
CA LEU A 60 -0.96 2.59 2.77
C LEU A 60 -1.10 1.27 3.55
N VAL A 61 -0.41 1.13 4.67
CA VAL A 61 -0.55 -0.05 5.54
C VAL A 61 -1.98 -0.21 6.07
N ARG A 62 -2.65 0.89 6.44
CA ARG A 62 -4.05 0.83 6.90
C ARG A 62 -5.02 0.39 5.82
N ILE A 63 -4.82 0.81 4.57
CA ILE A 63 -5.60 0.36 3.41
C ILE A 63 -5.49 -1.16 3.28
N TYR A 64 -4.26 -1.68 3.19
CA TYR A 64 -4.02 -3.12 3.07
C TYR A 64 -4.50 -3.93 4.29
N ALA A 65 -4.55 -3.31 5.47
CA ALA A 65 -5.05 -3.94 6.69
C ALA A 65 -6.57 -3.80 6.89
N ALA A 66 -7.30 -3.20 5.95
CA ALA A 66 -8.72 -2.84 6.06
C ALA A 66 -9.04 -2.11 7.38
N ARG A 67 -8.17 -1.18 7.77
CA ARG A 67 -8.36 -0.37 8.98
C ARG A 67 -9.00 0.96 8.63
N PRO A 68 -9.75 1.59 9.55
CA PRO A 68 -10.36 2.88 9.30
C PRO A 68 -9.34 3.89 8.76
N LEU A 69 -9.73 4.74 7.82
CA LEU A 69 -8.90 5.77 7.18
C LEU A 69 -9.28 7.20 7.63
N THR A 70 -10.01 7.32 8.73
CA THR A 70 -10.45 8.62 9.26
C THR A 70 -9.25 9.56 9.45
N GLY A 71 -9.35 10.75 8.85
CA GLY A 71 -8.36 11.81 8.94
C GLY A 71 -7.11 11.63 8.06
N THR A 72 -7.05 10.61 7.20
CA THR A 72 -5.94 10.45 6.25
C THR A 72 -6.17 11.24 4.98
N ARG A 73 -5.08 11.68 4.34
CA ARG A 73 -5.09 12.26 2.99
C ARG A 73 -4.13 11.44 2.13
N TYR A 74 -4.61 11.01 0.98
CA TYR A 74 -3.85 10.29 -0.04
C TYR A 74 -4.60 10.37 -1.36
N GLU A 75 -3.91 10.04 -2.44
CA GLU A 75 -4.50 9.82 -3.75
C GLU A 75 -4.34 8.35 -4.11
N LEU A 76 -5.40 7.78 -4.68
CA LEU A 76 -5.41 6.42 -5.21
C LEU A 76 -6.07 6.45 -6.60
N ALA A 77 -5.34 5.97 -7.59
CA ALA A 77 -5.81 5.92 -8.98
C ALA A 77 -5.62 4.52 -9.56
N GLY A 78 -6.62 4.07 -10.30
CA GLY A 78 -6.56 2.78 -10.98
C GLY A 78 -6.67 1.58 -10.04
N ALA A 79 -7.15 1.74 -8.81
CA ALA A 79 -7.64 0.69 -7.91
C ALA A 79 -8.56 1.31 -6.85
N THR A 80 -9.35 0.50 -6.18
CA THR A 80 -10.13 0.85 -4.99
C THR A 80 -9.45 0.34 -3.72
N GLU A 81 -9.77 0.92 -2.56
CA GLU A 81 -9.27 0.43 -1.27
C GLU A 81 -9.66 -1.03 -1.02
N ALA A 82 -10.87 -1.43 -1.43
CA ALA A 82 -11.37 -2.79 -1.27
C ALA A 82 -10.58 -3.81 -2.13
N GLU A 83 -10.14 -3.43 -3.34
CA GLU A 83 -9.26 -4.27 -4.16
C GLU A 83 -7.86 -4.46 -3.54
N LEU A 84 -7.42 -3.56 -2.66
CA LEU A 84 -6.11 -3.62 -2.02
C LEU A 84 -6.12 -4.31 -0.65
N ALA A 85 -7.27 -4.35 0.04
CA ALA A 85 -7.39 -4.94 1.36
C ALA A 85 -7.00 -6.44 1.38
N LEU A 86 -6.21 -6.86 2.37
CA LEU A 86 -5.82 -8.27 2.59
C LEU A 86 -6.70 -9.01 3.61
N PHE A 87 -7.53 -8.25 4.31
CA PHE A 87 -8.36 -8.71 5.43
C PHE A 87 -9.72 -8.03 5.34
N ASP A 88 -10.72 -8.69 5.93
CA ASP A 88 -12.11 -8.25 5.98
C ASP A 88 -12.49 -7.80 7.39
#